data_AF-A0A6I6JQR2-F1
#
_entry.id   AF-A0A6I6JQR2-F1
#
_cell.length_a   1.000
_cell.length_b   1.000
_cell.length_c   1.000
_cell.angle_alpha   90.00
_cell.angle_beta   90.00
_cell.angle_gamma   90.00
#
_symmetry.space_group_name_H-M   'P 1'
#
loop_
_entity.id
_entity.type
_entity.pdbx_description
1 polymer ?
#
loop_
_entity_poly.entity_id
_entity_poly.type
_entity_poly.pdbx_seq_one_letter_code
_entity_poly.pdbx_strand_id
1 'polypeptide(L)'
;MEEKVKNNRKRGGMKSFIGGTVLTDERVTRQIPFLFFLAALGIMLITNRNWSERTIRQIEVLQDTLDELRSESITLSAKLMDASRPSEVFKKVENAGIGLKEPVTPPQKLIVKEE
;
A
#
# COMPACT_ATOMS: atom_id res chain seq x y z
N MET A 1 -76.98 -11.78 -30.90
CA MET A 1 -76.39 -10.70 -30.09
C MET A 1 -75.05 -11.18 -29.58
N GLU A 2 -74.01 -10.52 -30.10
CA GLU A 2 -72.69 -10.26 -29.52
C GLU A 2 -71.84 -11.42 -28.98
N GLU A 3 -70.87 -11.76 -29.83
CA GLU A 3 -69.72 -12.61 -29.58
C GLU A 3 -68.71 -11.91 -28.64
N LYS A 4 -68.16 -12.70 -27.72
CA LYS A 4 -67.33 -12.24 -26.61
C LYS A 4 -65.98 -11.66 -27.06
N VAL A 5 -65.77 -10.41 -26.65
CA VAL A 5 -64.51 -9.75 -26.26
C VAL A 5 -63.28 -10.67 -26.15
N LYS A 6 -62.24 -10.40 -26.95
CA LYS A 6 -60.88 -10.85 -26.63
C LYS A 6 -59.90 -9.68 -26.68
N ASN A 7 -59.66 -9.16 -25.48
CA ASN A 7 -58.73 -8.09 -25.16
C ASN A 7 -57.28 -8.54 -25.41
N ASN A 8 -56.61 -7.91 -26.37
CA ASN A 8 -55.24 -8.21 -26.76
C ASN A 8 -54.26 -7.53 -25.79
N ARG A 9 -53.87 -8.24 -24.71
CA ARG A 9 -52.86 -7.75 -23.76
C ARG A 9 -51.45 -8.02 -24.30
N LYS A 10 -50.81 -6.98 -24.81
CA LYS A 10 -49.36 -6.91 -25.07
C LYS A 10 -48.57 -7.23 -23.78
N ARG A 11 -48.15 -8.48 -23.62
CA ARG A 11 -47.18 -8.93 -22.61
C ARG A 11 -46.08 -9.75 -23.29
N GLY A 12 -45.42 -9.14 -24.28
CA GLY A 12 -44.40 -9.82 -25.11
C GLY A 12 -42.99 -9.24 -25.02
N GLY A 13 -42.78 -8.08 -24.40
CA GLY A 13 -41.48 -7.41 -24.39
C GLY A 13 -40.42 -8.19 -23.60
N MET A 14 -40.54 -8.22 -22.27
CA MET A 14 -39.52 -8.78 -21.38
C MET A 14 -39.21 -10.27 -21.62
N LYS A 15 -40.23 -11.08 -21.99
CA LYS A 15 -40.06 -12.50 -22.27
C LYS A 15 -39.30 -12.76 -23.58
N SER A 16 -39.42 -11.87 -24.57
CA SER A 16 -38.68 -11.99 -25.83
C SER A 16 -37.22 -11.59 -25.69
N PHE A 17 -36.90 -10.65 -24.79
CA PHE A 17 -35.52 -10.28 -24.45
C PHE A 17 -34.78 -11.38 -23.69
N ILE A 18 -35.42 -12.02 -22.71
CA ILE A 18 -34.82 -13.14 -21.95
C ILE A 18 -34.89 -14.46 -22.74
N GLY A 19 -35.88 -14.64 -23.60
CA GLY A 19 -36.13 -15.87 -24.37
C GLY A 19 -35.25 -16.09 -25.59
N GLY A 20 -34.26 -15.22 -25.86
CA GLY A 20 -33.26 -15.45 -26.92
C GLY A 20 -33.66 -15.03 -28.33
N THR A 21 -34.88 -14.50 -28.54
CA THR A 21 -35.29 -13.99 -29.86
C THR A 21 -34.39 -12.84 -30.32
N VAL A 22 -33.90 -12.01 -29.40
CA VAL A 22 -32.95 -10.92 -29.69
C VAL A 22 -31.55 -11.45 -30.03
N LEU A 23 -31.15 -12.60 -29.49
CA LEU A 23 -29.88 -13.25 -29.85
C LEU A 23 -29.92 -13.93 -31.22
N THR A 24 -31.12 -14.21 -31.75
CA THR A 24 -31.31 -14.87 -33.04
C THR A 24 -31.44 -13.85 -34.18
N ASP A 25 -31.57 -12.56 -33.86
CA ASP A 25 -31.62 -11.48 -34.85
C ASP A 25 -30.23 -11.29 -35.50
N GLU A 26 -30.18 -11.36 -36.83
CA GLU A 26 -28.94 -11.42 -37.63
C GLU A 26 -28.01 -10.21 -37.39
N ARG A 27 -28.60 -9.07 -37.01
CA ARG A 27 -27.88 -7.85 -36.63
C ARG A 27 -27.18 -7.97 -35.28
N VAL A 28 -27.77 -8.69 -34.32
CA VAL A 28 -27.21 -8.86 -32.97
C VAL A 28 -26.15 -9.95 -32.98
N THR A 29 -26.36 -11.04 -33.72
CA THR A 29 -25.38 -12.12 -33.88
C THR A 29 -24.05 -11.61 -34.44
N ARG A 30 -24.09 -10.65 -35.37
CA ARG A 30 -22.89 -9.99 -35.92
C ARG A 30 -22.10 -9.19 -34.87
N GLN A 31 -22.77 -8.71 -33.82
CA GLN A 31 -22.17 -7.91 -32.74
C GLN A 31 -21.76 -8.76 -31.51
N ILE A 32 -21.99 -10.08 -31.51
CA ILE A 32 -21.59 -10.98 -30.41
C ILE A 32 -20.11 -10.84 -30.03
N PRO A 33 -19.14 -10.73 -30.97
CA PRO A 33 -17.74 -10.52 -30.62
C PRO A 33 -17.52 -9.23 -29.81
N PHE A 34 -18.30 -8.17 -30.08
CA PHE A 34 -18.24 -6.91 -29.34
C PHE A 34 -18.82 -7.06 -27.92
N LEU A 35 -19.85 -7.90 -27.73
CA LEU A 35 -20.37 -8.21 -26.41
C LEU A 35 -19.32 -8.94 -25.54
N PHE A 36 -18.60 -9.90 -26.13
CA PHE A 36 -17.48 -10.56 -25.46
C PHE A 36 -16.35 -9.60 -25.12
N PHE A 37 -16.05 -8.65 -26.00
CA PHE A 37 -15.09 -7.59 -25.69
C PHE A 37 -15.51 -6.76 -24.48
N LEU A 38 -16.78 -6.36 -24.39
CA LEU A 38 -17.31 -5.66 -23.21
C LEU A 38 -17.28 -6.51 -21.94
N ALA A 39 -17.60 -7.81 -22.04
CA ALA A 39 -17.49 -8.74 -20.92
C ALA A 39 -16.04 -8.87 -20.45
N ALA A 40 -15.08 -8.97 -21.38
CA ALA A 40 -13.65 -9.01 -21.08
C ALA A 40 -13.18 -7.72 -20.39
N LEU A 41 -13.63 -6.55 -20.86
CA LEU A 41 -13.37 -5.27 -20.19
C LEU A 41 -13.98 -5.24 -18.77
N GLY A 42 -15.19 -5.76 -18.60
CA GLY A 42 -15.83 -5.86 -17.29
C GLY A 42 -15.00 -6.70 -16.31
N ILE A 43 -14.53 -7.87 -16.75
CA ILE A 43 -13.63 -8.73 -15.95
C ILE A 43 -12.33 -7.99 -15.65
N MET A 44 -11.71 -7.36 -16.65
CA MET A 44 -10.47 -6.61 -16.49
C MET A 44 -10.60 -5.49 -15.44
N LEU A 45 -11.71 -4.76 -15.45
CA LEU A 45 -11.99 -3.70 -14.46
C LEU A 45 -12.18 -4.26 -13.05
N ILE A 46 -12.92 -5.36 -12.90
CA ILE A 46 -13.12 -6.02 -11.59
C ILE A 46 -11.78 -6.51 -11.05
N THR A 47 -10.97 -7.15 -11.89
CA THR A 47 -9.64 -7.65 -11.51
C THR A 47 -8.71 -6.51 -11.11
N ASN A 48 -8.66 -5.43 -11.91
CA ASN A 48 -7.82 -4.27 -11.62
C ASN A 48 -8.22 -3.59 -10.31
N ARG A 49 -9.53 -3.44 -10.07
CA ARG A 49 -10.06 -2.88 -8.82
C ARG A 49 -9.64 -3.71 -7.61
N ASN A 50 -9.83 -5.03 -7.66
CA ASN A 50 -9.48 -5.92 -6.55
C ASN A 50 -7.96 -5.96 -6.29
N TRP A 51 -7.13 -5.85 -7.33
CA TRP A 51 -5.70 -5.78 -7.14
C TRP A 51 -5.30 -4.47 -6.46
N SER A 52 -5.84 -3.35 -6.94
CA SER A 52 -5.56 -2.03 -6.36
C SER A 52 -5.91 -1.96 -4.88
N GLU A 53 -7.06 -2.51 -4.47
CA GLU A 53 -7.47 -2.53 -3.05
C GLU A 53 -6.49 -3.31 -2.17
N ARG A 54 -5.99 -4.45 -2.66
CA ARG A 54 -4.98 -5.25 -1.94
C ARG A 54 -3.66 -4.50 -1.81
N THR A 55 -3.21 -3.88 -2.89
CA THR A 55 -1.96 -3.10 -2.91
C THR A 55 -2.05 -1.91 -1.97
N ILE A 56 -3.16 -1.17 -1.96
CA ILE A 56 -3.37 -0.04 -1.05
C ILE A 56 -3.29 -0.49 0.41
N ARG A 57 -3.94 -1.61 0.77
CA ARG A 57 -3.87 -2.14 2.13
C ARG A 57 -2.46 -2.58 2.53
N GLN A 58 -1.69 -3.14 1.60
CA GLN A 58 -0.29 -3.49 1.86
C GLN A 58 0.58 -2.25 2.07
N ILE A 59 0.34 -1.18 1.31
CA ILE A 59 1.05 0.09 1.47
C ILE A 59 0.79 0.67 2.86
N GLU A 60 -0.45 0.66 3.32
CA GLU A 60 -0.82 1.15 4.66
C GLU A 60 -0.08 0.40 5.77
N VAL A 61 -0.12 -0.94 5.76
CA VAL A 61 0.60 -1.77 6.74
C VAL A 61 2.11 -1.55 6.68
N LEU A 62 2.66 -1.40 5.48
CA LEU A 62 4.09 -1.15 5.30
C LEU A 62 4.50 0.22 5.84
N GLN A 63 3.65 1.24 5.66
CA GLN A 63 3.88 2.58 6.19
C GLN A 63 3.90 2.58 7.72
N ASP A 64 2.93 1.90 8.35
CA ASP A 64 2.90 1.75 9.81
C ASP A 64 4.18 1.08 10.33
N THR A 65 4.63 0.03 9.62
CA THR A 65 5.86 -0.69 9.98
C THR A 65 7.10 0.20 9.84
N LEU A 66 7.15 1.06 8.82
CA LEU A 66 8.25 2.01 8.62
C LEU A 66 8.29 3.06 9.73
N ASP A 67 7.13 3.55 10.17
CA ASP A 67 7.04 4.56 11.23
C ASP A 67 7.43 3.97 12.59
N GLU A 68 7.02 2.72 12.89
CA GLU A 68 7.48 1.95 14.04
C GLU A 68 9.01 1.81 14.04
N LEU A 69 9.59 1.34 12.92
CA LEU A 69 11.02 1.09 12.81
C LEU A 69 11.83 2.40 12.89
N ARG A 70 11.30 3.49 12.36
CA ARG A 70 11.90 4.82 12.48
C ARG A 70 11.94 5.26 13.95
N SER A 71 10.83 5.10 14.67
CA SER A 71 10.77 5.38 16.10
C SER A 71 11.81 4.57 16.88
N GLU A 72 11.87 3.26 16.63
CA GLU A 72 12.83 2.36 17.26
C GLU A 72 14.28 2.79 16.99
N SER A 73 14.59 3.14 15.74
CA SER A 73 15.94 3.59 15.36
C SER A 73 16.36 4.87 16.10
N ILE A 74 15.43 5.81 16.31
CA ILE A 74 15.69 7.06 17.04
C ILE A 74 15.91 6.74 18.52
N THR A 75 15.05 5.91 19.11
CA THR A 75 15.20 5.49 20.52
C THR A 75 16.51 4.75 20.75
N LEU A 76 16.89 3.83 19.88
CA LEU A 76 18.15 3.09 19.98
C LEU A 76 19.34 4.02 19.84
N SER A 77 19.31 4.93 18.87
CA SER A 77 20.36 5.93 18.66
C SER A 77 20.51 6.85 19.87
N ALA A 78 19.40 7.30 20.46
CA ALA A 78 19.40 8.10 21.68
C ALA A 78 20.00 7.32 22.87
N LYS A 79 19.65 6.05 23.04
CA LYS A 79 20.21 5.17 24.08
C LYS A 79 21.71 4.95 23.89
N LEU A 80 22.16 4.78 22.63
CA LEU A 80 23.57 4.67 22.30
C LEU A 80 24.32 5.96 22.58
N MET A 81 23.73 7.12 22.22
CA MET A 81 24.28 8.42 22.53
C MET A 81 24.43 8.59 24.04
N ASP A 82 23.39 8.28 24.81
CA ASP A 82 23.46 8.40 26.27
C ASP A 82 24.52 7.46 26.88
N ALA A 83 24.62 6.23 26.38
CA ALA A 83 25.65 5.28 26.81
C ALA A 83 27.07 5.69 26.41
N SER A 84 27.24 6.44 25.32
CA SER A 84 28.52 6.93 24.81
C SER A 84 28.82 8.38 25.21
N ARG A 85 27.94 9.04 25.99
CA ARG A 85 28.19 10.38 26.51
C ARG A 85 29.49 10.39 27.32
N PRO A 86 30.39 11.36 27.08
CA PRO A 86 31.67 11.46 27.80
C PRO A 86 31.52 11.40 29.32
N SER A 87 30.47 12.02 29.88
CA SER A 87 30.17 11.98 31.31
C SER A 87 29.80 10.58 31.83
N GLU A 88 29.03 9.80 31.05
CA GLU A 88 28.66 8.43 31.43
C GLU A 88 29.82 7.45 31.23
N VAL A 89 30.62 7.66 30.18
CA VAL A 89 31.86 6.91 29.96
C VAL A 89 32.86 7.18 31.08
N PHE A 90 33.03 8.44 31.51
CA PHE A 90 33.90 8.80 32.63
C PHE A 90 33.47 8.10 33.93
N LYS A 91 32.17 8.16 34.28
CA LYS A 91 31.62 7.43 35.44
C LYS A 91 31.89 5.93 35.35
N LYS A 92 31.72 5.32 34.16
CA LYS A 92 32.00 3.88 33.96
C LYS A 92 33.49 3.56 34.13
N VAL A 93 34.38 4.41 33.63
CA VAL A 93 35.84 4.28 33.72
C VAL A 93 36.30 4.42 35.18
N GLU A 94 35.76 5.40 35.92
CA GLU A 94 36.02 5.60 37.35
C GLU A 94 35.52 4.41 38.18
N ASN A 95 34.29 3.95 37.95
CA ASN A 95 33.73 2.76 38.63
C ASN A 95 34.50 1.47 38.31
N ALA A 96 35.09 1.37 37.12
CA ALA A 96 35.93 0.25 36.72
C ALA A 96 37.38 0.34 37.25
N GLY A 97 37.72 1.41 37.98
CA GLY A 97 39.06 1.61 38.56
C GLY A 97 40.16 1.87 37.52
N ILE A 98 39.77 2.23 36.29
CA ILE A 98 40.69 2.50 35.19
C ILE A 98 41.13 3.95 35.38
N GLY A 99 42.38 4.20 35.80
CA GLY A 99 42.90 5.51 36.21
C GLY A 99 43.02 6.59 35.10
N LEU A 100 42.13 6.60 34.12
CA LEU A 100 42.03 7.62 33.08
C LEU A 100 41.43 8.91 33.66
N LYS A 101 42.04 10.05 33.32
CA LYS A 101 41.56 11.40 33.67
C LYS A 101 41.21 12.17 32.40
N GLU A 102 40.12 12.93 32.45
CA GLU A 102 39.72 13.78 31.34
C GLU A 102 40.75 14.91 31.13
N PRO A 103 41.21 15.16 29.88
CA PRO A 103 42.11 16.27 29.60
C PRO A 103 41.36 17.61 29.76
N VAL A 104 41.72 18.35 30.80
CA VAL A 104 41.12 19.66 31.13
C VAL A 104 41.65 20.80 30.24
N THR A 105 42.79 20.57 29.59
CA THR A 105 43.47 21.54 28.72
C THR A 105 43.35 21.12 27.26
N PRO A 106 43.02 22.05 26.34
CA PRO A 106 42.94 21.74 24.91
C PRO A 106 44.29 21.24 24.37
N PRO A 107 44.29 20.30 23.41
CA PRO A 107 45.52 19.75 22.84
C PRO A 107 46.32 20.85 22.12
N GLN A 108 47.61 20.96 22.44
CA GLN A 108 48.49 21.91 21.76
C GLN A 108 48.96 21.34 20.43
N LYS A 109 48.93 22.16 19.38
CA LYS A 109 49.49 21.82 18.07
C LYS A 109 51.01 21.76 18.20
N LEU A 110 51.58 20.56 18.09
CA LEU A 110 53.02 20.36 18.01
C LEU A 110 53.49 20.87 16.63
N ILE A 111 54.16 22.01 16.60
CA ILE A 111 54.85 22.50 15.41
C ILE A 111 56.29 22.02 15.52
N VAL A 112 56.63 21.01 14.74
CA VAL A 112 58.01 20.55 14.60
C VAL A 112 58.75 21.61 13.80
N LYS A 113 59.74 22.27 14.40
CA LYS A 113 60.71 23.07 13.64
C LYS A 113 61.70 22.08 13.04
N GLU A 114 61.74 22.02 11.71
CA GLU A 114 62.85 21.39 11.00
C GLU A 114 64.10 22.26 11.25
N GLU A 115 65.15 21.64 11.79
CA GLU A 115 66.49 22.23 11.91
C GLU A 115 67.23 22.20 10.57
#